data_AF-H1SG67-F1
#
_entry.id   AF-H1SG67-F1
#
_cell.length_a   1.000
_cell.length_b   1.000
_cell.length_c   1.000
_cell.angle_alpha   90.00
_cell.angle_beta   90.00
_cell.angle_gamma   90.00
#
_symmetry.space_group_name_H-M   'P 1'
#
loop_
_entity.id
_entity.type
_entity.pdbx_description
1 polymer ?
#
loop_
_entity_poly.entity_id
_entity_poly.type
_entity_poly.pdbx_seq_one_letter_code
_entity_poly.pdbx_strand_id
1 'polypeptide(L)' 'MTVLRENDTFSLPRSIEATVIGEREVVVLPQGTTVAVVLVFGDSRAPVAYEVEAFLQESGRYALATVDASDLP' A
#
# COMPACT_ATOMS: atom_id res chain seq x y z
N MET A 1 -15.21 -8.01 -2.20
CA MET A 1 -14.71 -6.64 -2.00
C MET A 1 -14.55 -6.40 -0.52
N THR A 2 -13.35 -6.69 -0.04
CA THR A 2 -12.95 -6.44 1.35
C THR A 2 -12.79 -4.94 1.57
N VAL A 3 -13.49 -4.36 2.54
CA VAL A 3 -13.34 -2.95 2.89
C VAL A 3 -12.27 -2.84 3.98
N LEU A 4 -11.09 -2.33 3.61
CA LEU A 4 -10.00 -2.07 4.54
C LEU A 4 -10.14 -0.70 5.22
N ARG A 5 -9.58 -0.59 6.41
CA ARG A 5 -9.46 0.63 7.21
C ARG A 5 -8.00 0.98 7.42
N GLU A 6 -7.75 2.22 7.84
CA GLU A 6 -6.42 2.62 8.31
C GLU A 6 -5.94 1.67 9.42
N ASN A 7 -4.66 1.30 9.35
CA ASN A 7 -3.96 0.31 10.17
C ASN A 7 -4.28 -1.16 9.87
N ASP A 8 -5.21 -1.46 8.96
CA ASP A 8 -5.35 -2.84 8.46
C ASP A 8 -4.11 -3.22 7.64
N THR A 9 -3.77 -4.51 7.65
CA THR A 9 -2.66 -5.05 6.86
C THR A 9 -3.16 -6.06 5.85
N PHE A 10 -2.52 -6.11 4.69
CA PHE A 10 -2.81 -7.11 3.67
C PHE A 10 -1.57 -7.39 2.81
N SER A 11 -1.59 -8.50 2.07
CA SER A 11 -0.54 -8.83 1.11
C SER A 11 -0.90 -8.31 -0.28
N LEU A 12 0.03 -7.64 -0.93
CA LEU A 12 -0.18 -7.08 -2.27
C LEU A 12 -0.60 -8.17 -3.28
N PRO A 13 -1.69 -7.96 -4.06
CA PRO A 13 -2.16 -8.93 -5.05
C PRO A 13 -1.29 -8.98 -6.31
N ARG A 14 -0.49 -7.93 -6.56
CA ARG A 14 0.45 -7.80 -7.68
C ARG A 14 1.62 -6.90 -7.27
N SER A 15 2.69 -6.91 -8.07
CA SER A 15 3.77 -5.94 -7.86
C SER A 15 3.32 -4.52 -8.21
N ILE A 16 3.73 -3.54 -7.41
CA ILE A 16 3.40 -2.11 -7.61
C ILE A 16 4.65 -1.24 -7.41
N GLU A 17 4.63 -0.06 -8.01
CA GLU A 17 5.64 0.97 -7.73
C GLU A 17 5.32 1.67 -6.40
N ALA A 18 6.36 1.95 -5.63
CA ALA A 18 6.30 2.67 -4.37
C ALA A 18 7.42 3.71 -4.30
N THR A 19 7.17 4.82 -3.63
CA THR A 19 8.16 5.88 -3.41
C THR A 19 8.72 5.77 -1.99
N VAL A 20 10.04 5.73 -1.85
CA VAL A 20 10.70 5.71 -0.54
C VAL A 20 10.48 7.04 0.17
N ILE A 21 10.02 7.01 1.42
CA ILE A 21 9.71 8.21 2.20
C ILE A 21 10.98 9.02 2.43
N GLY A 22 10.89 10.33 2.18
CA GLY A 22 12.01 11.27 2.35
C GLY A 22 13.00 11.30 1.18
N GLU A 23 12.82 10.42 0.19
CA GLU A 23 13.68 10.29 -0.98
C GLU A 23 12.86 10.44 -2.28
N ARG A 24 13.55 10.64 -3.40
CA ARG A 24 12.94 10.56 -4.74
C ARG A 24 13.24 9.21 -5.41
N GLU A 25 13.44 8.17 -4.60
CA GLU A 25 13.70 6.81 -5.05
C GLU A 25 12.37 6.08 -5.25
N VAL A 26 12.19 5.49 -6.43
CA VAL A 26 11.07 4.59 -6.74
C VAL A 26 11.58 3.16 -6.68
N VAL A 27 10.88 2.32 -5.92
CA VAL A 27 11.14 0.89 -5.80
C VAL A 27 9.91 0.11 -6.25
N VAL A 28 10.12 -1.16 -6.61
CA VAL A 28 9.01 -2.08 -6.91
C VAL A 28 8.78 -2.96 -5.69
N LEU A 29 7.58 -2.88 -5.12
CA LEU A 29 7.13 -3.81 -4.09
C LEU A 29 6.63 -5.08 -4.78
N PRO A 30 7.20 -6.27 -4.50
CA PRO A 30 6.75 -7.50 -5.14
C PRO A 30 5.37 -7.93 -4.64
N GLN A 31 4.64 -8.66 -5.48
CA GLN A 31 3.43 -9.38 -5.06
C GLN A 31 3.68 -10.19 -3.77
N GLY A 32 2.70 -10.21 -2.87
CA GLY A 32 2.81 -10.88 -1.58
C GLY A 32 3.46 -10.05 -0.47
N THR A 33 4.07 -8.91 -0.80
CA THR A 33 4.57 -7.97 0.22
C THR A 33 3.44 -7.56 1.16
N THR A 34 3.66 -7.71 2.47
CA THR A 34 2.72 -7.22 3.48
C THR A 34 2.84 -5.71 3.61
N VAL A 35 1.72 -5.02 3.48
CA VAL A 35 1.61 -3.57 3.60
C VAL A 35 0.55 -3.20 4.63
N ALA A 36 0.68 -2.01 5.22
CA ALA A 36 -0.31 -1.43 6.12
C ALA A 36 -1.04 -0.28 5.41
N VAL A 37 -2.36 -0.19 5.57
CA VAL A 37 -3.13 0.96 5.06
C VAL A 37 -2.86 2.16 5.95
N VAL A 38 -2.38 3.26 5.38
CA VAL A 38 -2.12 4.50 6.11
C VAL A 38 -3.18 5.57 5.84
N LEU A 39 -3.85 5.49 4.69
CA LEU A 39 -4.94 6.40 4.32
C LEU A 39 -5.96 5.69 3.44
N VAL A 40 -7.24 5.95 3.68
CA VAL A 40 -8.36 5.50 2.83
C VAL A 40 -8.87 6.67 2.00
N PHE A 41 -8.86 6.53 0.67
CA PHE A 41 -9.42 7.54 -0.22
C PHE A 41 -10.90 7.28 -0.50
N GLY A 42 -11.73 8.32 -0.39
CA GLY A 42 -13.17 8.28 -0.68
C GLY A 42 -14.05 7.99 0.55
N ASP A 43 -15.22 7.39 0.32
CA ASP A 43 -16.12 6.97 1.41
C ASP A 43 -15.53 5.74 2.11
N SER A 44 -15.36 5.79 3.44
CA SER A 44 -14.90 4.66 4.25
C SER A 44 -15.69 3.36 4.09
N ARG A 45 -16.93 3.40 3.59
CA ARG A 45 -17.77 2.23 3.29
C ARG A 45 -17.70 1.79 1.83
N ALA A 46 -17.20 2.65 0.95
CA ALA A 46 -16.97 2.38 -0.47
C ALA A 46 -15.68 3.09 -0.94
N PRO A 47 -14.49 2.63 -0.48
CA PRO A 47 -13.23 3.28 -0.82
C PRO A 47 -12.95 3.19 -2.31
N VAL A 48 -12.26 4.21 -2.84
CA VAL A 48 -11.79 4.21 -4.24
C VAL A 48 -10.35 3.73 -4.36
N ALA A 49 -9.53 4.01 -3.34
CA ALA A 49 -8.13 3.62 -3.28
C ALA A 49 -7.63 3.62 -1.84
N TYR A 50 -6.44 3.06 -1.64
CA TYR A 50 -5.72 3.02 -0.36
C TYR A 50 -4.30 3.53 -0.57
N GLU A 51 -3.83 4.40 0.32
CA GLU A 51 -2.40 4.60 0.48
C GLU A 51 -1.88 3.54 1.45
N VAL A 52 -0.80 2.88 1.06
CA VAL A 52 -0.22 1.77 1.80
C VAL A 52 1.25 2.01 2.05
N GLU A 53 1.72 1.56 3.21
CA GLU A 53 3.12 1.63 3.63
C GLU A 53 3.73 0.23 3.70
N ALA A 54 4.96 0.10 3.21
CA ALA A 54 5.77 -1.09 3.31
C ALA A 54 7.11 -0.78 3.99
N PHE A 55 7.54 -1.67 4.91
CA PHE A 55 8.88 -1.60 5.50
C PHE A 55 9.89 -2.41 4.66
N LEU A 56 10.91 -1.72 4.14
CA LEU A 56 11.98 -2.29 3.33
C LEU A 56 13.13 -2.78 4.22
N GLN A 57 13.06 -4.05 4.65
CA GLN A 57 14.00 -4.62 5.63
C GLN A 57 15.48 -4.45 5.28
N GLU A 58 15.85 -4.60 4.00
CA GLU A 58 17.25 -4.49 3.56
C GLU A 58 17.86 -3.11 3.78
N SER A 59 17.03 -2.07 3.80
CA SER A 59 17.47 -0.69 3.94
C SER A 59 16.99 -0.01 5.22
N GLY A 60 16.08 -0.63 5.99
CA GLY A 60 15.50 -0.03 7.18
C GLY A 60 14.61 1.19 6.90
N ARG A 61 14.08 1.29 5.68
CA ARG A 61 13.30 2.44 5.19
C ARG A 61 11.84 2.05 4.97
N TYR A 62 11.00 3.05 4.77
CA TYR A 62 9.60 2.88 4.43
C TYR A 62 9.32 3.40 3.02
N ALA A 63 8.38 2.77 2.32
CA ALA A 63 7.91 3.19 1.02
C ALA A 63 6.38 3.28 0.99
N LEU A 64 5.86 4.28 0.30
CA LEU A 64 4.42 4.52 0.11
C LEU A 64 4.00 4.18 -1.32
N ALA A 65 2.83 3.58 -1.45
CA ALA A 65 2.20 3.31 -2.73
C ALA A 65 0.69 3.55 -2.65
N THR A 66 0.07 3.79 -3.81
CA THR A 66 -1.39 3.85 -3.94
C THR A 66 -1.89 2.57 -4.62
N VAL A 67 -2.92 1.97 -4.03
CA VAL A 67 -3.59 0.77 -4.57
C VAL A 67 -5.06 1.10 -4.81
N ASP A 68 -5.55 0.86 -6.02
CA ASP A 68 -6.97 1.00 -6.33
C ASP A 68 -7.80 -0.03 -5.57
N ALA A 69 -8.95 0.37 -5.04
CA ALA A 69 -9.81 -0.55 -4.28
C ALA A 69 -10.34 -1.69 -5.15
N SER A 70 -10.46 -1.49 -6.46
CA SER A 70 -10.84 -2.52 -7.42
C SER A 70 -9.79 -3.61 -7.64
N ASP A 71 -8.53 -3.36 -7.27
CA ASP A 71 -7.45 -4.34 -7.39
C ASP A 71 -7.43 -5.33 -6.21
N LEU A 72 -8.24 -5.08 -5.18
CA LEU A 72 -8.34 -5.93 -3.99
C LEU A 72 -9.54 -6.88 -4.06
N PRO A 73 -9.39 -8.15 -3.64
CA PRO A 73 -10.48 -9.14 -3.63
C PRO A 73 -11.63 -8.82 -2.62
#